data_AF-A0A409XUR2-F1
#
_entry.id   AF-A0A409XUR2-F1
#
_cell.length_a   1.000
_cell.length_b   1.000
_cell.length_c   1.000
_cell.angle_alpha   90.00
_cell.angle_beta   90.00
_cell.angle_gamma   90.00
#
_symmetry.space_group_name_H-M   'P 1'
#
loop_
_entity.id
_entity.type
_entity.pdbx_description
1 polymer ?
#
loop_
_entity_poly.entity_id
_entity_poly.type
_entity_poly.pdbx_seq_one_letter_code
_entity_poly.pdbx_strand_id
1 'polypeptide(L)'
;MAAILSEITQRLQNNVYLQAESEGTSVKLMSLPLELLLEILKLLVWKDILKVRRTCRYLAEVTRMRDIWLHLVHEHVLTNDIPPRLERPIEMHSSPELERLLLLWKSADCGLETNTLHPARERTFVTINNNAKTEMVHLIKGGRWLLVTDQTAAVTYYDLDAETISGVQLIDDQKPRFDFLMAIDYNMHSPFLEFMIAFSLHDTPAWIYSTDSRPYQPTIQIWRVSVVLDDTRHVVGLAATWIASFPHRPEIIMPTSLSLLGPNIAFNAINGLEIYTFVVDWTQASGNAFKYPWRVVLCTLTIDFQFGSLHH
;
A
#
# COMPACT_ATOMS: atom_id res chain seq x y z
N MET A 1 22.66 -22.41 -26.24
CA MET A 1 21.84 -21.78 -27.31
C MET A 1 20.79 -22.76 -27.81
N ALA A 2 21.16 -23.96 -28.27
CA ALA A 2 20.20 -25.00 -28.71
C ALA A 2 19.21 -25.45 -27.63
N ALA A 3 19.63 -25.62 -26.37
CA ALA A 3 18.74 -26.05 -25.28
C ALA A 3 17.71 -24.97 -24.87
N ILE A 4 18.10 -23.69 -24.84
CA ILE A 4 17.20 -22.58 -24.48
C ILE A 4 16.23 -22.30 -25.64
N LEU A 5 16.71 -22.35 -26.89
CA LEU A 5 15.83 -22.28 -28.05
C LEU A 5 14.90 -23.50 -28.10
N SER A 6 15.37 -24.70 -27.77
CA SER A 6 14.51 -25.90 -27.67
C SER A 6 13.44 -25.75 -26.60
N GLU A 7 13.75 -25.19 -25.43
CA GLU A 7 12.79 -24.95 -24.35
C GLU A 7 11.76 -23.87 -24.74
N ILE A 8 12.21 -22.79 -25.39
CA ILE A 8 11.32 -21.73 -25.91
C ILE A 8 10.44 -22.31 -27.03
N THR A 9 11.00 -23.06 -27.96
CA THR A 9 10.26 -23.74 -29.03
C THR A 9 9.28 -24.75 -28.46
N GLN A 10 9.62 -25.48 -27.40
CA GLN A 10 8.75 -26.45 -26.75
C GLN A 10 7.60 -25.77 -25.97
N ARG A 11 7.85 -24.61 -25.35
CA ARG A 11 6.79 -23.78 -24.74
C ARG A 11 5.89 -23.12 -25.78
N LEU A 12 6.44 -22.69 -26.91
CA LEU A 12 5.67 -22.17 -28.05
C LEU A 12 4.85 -23.27 -28.74
N GLN A 13 5.41 -24.48 -28.88
CA GLN A 13 4.71 -25.66 -29.43
C GLN A 13 3.57 -26.15 -28.54
N ASN A 14 3.70 -26.03 -27.21
CA ASN A 14 2.62 -26.42 -26.29
C ASN A 14 1.44 -25.43 -26.27
N ASN A 15 1.65 -24.16 -26.60
CA ASN A 15 0.58 -23.15 -26.72
C ASN A 15 0.00 -23.03 -28.14
N VAL A 16 0.67 -23.57 -29.15
CA VAL A 16 0.23 -23.54 -30.55
C VAL A 16 0.14 -24.97 -31.07
N TYR A 17 -0.89 -25.70 -30.64
CA TYR A 17 -1.35 -26.91 -31.32
C TYR A 17 -2.06 -26.53 -32.62
N LEU A 18 -1.29 -25.98 -33.57
CA LEU A 18 -1.61 -26.00 -34.99
C LEU A 18 -0.42 -26.64 -35.68
N GLN A 19 -0.55 -27.95 -35.90
CA GLN A 19 0.38 -28.72 -36.72
C GLN A 19 0.45 -28.10 -38.11
N ALA A 20 1.62 -27.59 -38.48
CA ALA A 20 2.03 -27.47 -39.87
C ALA A 20 3.37 -28.19 -39.99
N GLU A 21 3.33 -29.36 -40.62
CA GLU A 21 4.49 -30.04 -41.18
C GLU A 21 5.18 -29.06 -42.14
N SER A 22 6.36 -28.57 -41.78
CA SER A 22 7.17 -27.74 -42.67
C SER A 22 8.62 -28.21 -42.61
N GLU A 23 9.07 -28.74 -43.75
CA GLU A 23 10.45 -29.06 -44.05
C GLU A 23 11.37 -27.84 -43.81
N GLY A 24 12.12 -27.88 -42.70
CA GLY A 24 13.57 -27.68 -42.74
C GLY A 24 14.15 -26.34 -43.17
N THR A 25 13.48 -25.21 -42.98
CA THR A 25 14.18 -23.89 -43.00
C THR A 25 14.31 -23.36 -41.59
N SER A 26 15.52 -23.50 -41.01
CA SER A 26 15.85 -22.90 -39.72
C SER A 26 15.84 -21.38 -39.85
N VAL A 27 14.71 -20.76 -39.50
CA VAL A 27 14.62 -19.30 -39.42
C VAL A 27 15.48 -18.84 -38.25
N LYS A 28 16.49 -18.03 -38.53
CA LYS A 28 17.31 -17.42 -37.47
C LYS A 28 16.44 -16.42 -36.74
N LEU A 29 16.26 -16.57 -35.42
CA LEU A 29 15.51 -15.63 -34.59
C LEU A 29 15.97 -14.17 -34.81
N MET A 30 17.27 -13.99 -35.07
CA MET A 30 17.92 -12.69 -35.30
C MET A 30 17.62 -12.07 -36.67
N SER A 31 17.05 -12.82 -37.62
CA SER A 31 16.64 -12.30 -38.92
C SER A 31 15.16 -11.90 -38.96
N LEU A 32 14.43 -12.07 -37.86
CA LEU A 32 13.04 -11.62 -37.76
C LEU A 32 12.98 -10.08 -37.64
N PRO A 33 11.95 -9.45 -38.22
CA PRO A 33 11.56 -8.09 -37.87
C PRO A 33 11.42 -7.91 -36.36
N LEU A 34 11.77 -6.72 -35.87
CA LEU A 34 11.77 -6.42 -34.43
C LEU A 34 10.40 -6.66 -33.81
N GLU A 35 9.33 -6.32 -34.52
CA GLU A 35 7.95 -6.45 -34.08
C GLU A 35 7.60 -7.92 -33.82
N LEU A 36 7.95 -8.83 -34.74
CA LEU A 36 7.72 -10.27 -34.57
C LEU A 36 8.56 -10.83 -33.43
N LEU A 37 9.79 -10.35 -33.27
CA LEU A 37 10.64 -10.73 -32.16
C LEU A 37 10.04 -10.30 -30.82
N LEU A 38 9.48 -9.08 -30.73
CA LEU A 38 8.81 -8.59 -29.53
C LEU A 38 7.60 -9.44 -29.17
N GLU A 39 6.75 -9.79 -30.15
CA GLU A 39 5.60 -10.66 -29.91
C GLU A 39 6.02 -12.05 -29.42
N ILE A 40 7.08 -12.64 -30.00
CA ILE A 40 7.64 -13.92 -29.51
C ILE A 40 8.15 -13.78 -28.07
N LEU A 41 8.85 -12.69 -27.75
CA LEU A 41 9.39 -12.47 -26.41
C LEU A 41 8.28 -12.24 -25.38
N LYS A 42 7.18 -11.59 -25.73
CA LYS A 42 6.01 -11.41 -24.83
C LYS A 42 5.41 -12.75 -24.37
N LEU A 43 5.57 -13.82 -25.14
CA LEU A 43 5.13 -15.17 -24.76
C LEU A 43 6.02 -15.83 -23.69
N LEU A 44 7.14 -15.20 -23.32
CA LEU A 44 8.08 -15.73 -22.32
C LEU A 44 7.78 -15.17 -20.93
N VAL A 45 7.93 -16.00 -19.91
CA VAL A 45 7.92 -15.53 -18.52
C VAL A 45 9.17 -14.71 -18.20
N TRP A 46 9.09 -13.84 -17.19
CA TRP A 46 10.17 -12.92 -16.80
C TRP A 46 11.55 -13.61 -16.61
N LYS A 47 11.58 -14.82 -16.04
CA LYS A 47 12.83 -15.60 -15.84
C LYS A 47 13.50 -15.92 -17.17
N ASP A 48 12.72 -16.25 -18.19
CA ASP A 48 13.23 -16.63 -19.50
C ASP A 48 13.66 -15.40 -20.30
N ILE A 49 12.96 -14.26 -20.17
CA ILE A 49 13.44 -12.96 -20.67
C ILE A 49 14.83 -12.63 -20.13
N LEU A 50 15.05 -12.80 -18.82
CA LEU A 50 16.36 -12.55 -18.20
C LEU A 50 17.45 -13.53 -18.70
N LYS A 51 17.10 -14.78 -19.03
CA LYS A 51 18.04 -15.72 -19.65
C LYS A 51 18.37 -15.33 -21.09
N VAL A 52 17.36 -14.98 -21.89
CA VAL A 52 17.53 -14.53 -23.28
C VAL A 52 18.44 -13.31 -23.35
N ARG A 53 18.32 -12.38 -22.40
CA ARG A 53 19.19 -11.20 -22.30
C ARG A 53 20.69 -11.54 -22.24
N ARG A 54 21.07 -12.70 -21.70
CA ARG A 54 22.47 -13.12 -21.56
C ARG A 54 23.04 -13.78 -22.83
N THR A 55 22.26 -13.90 -23.90
CA THR A 55 22.66 -14.66 -25.09
C THR A 55 23.53 -13.84 -26.06
N CYS A 56 23.10 -12.64 -26.44
CA CYS A 56 23.85 -11.73 -27.32
C CYS A 56 23.41 -10.27 -27.10
N ARG A 57 24.21 -9.32 -27.60
CA ARG A 57 23.98 -7.88 -27.40
C ARG A 57 22.62 -7.41 -27.93
N TYR A 58 22.25 -7.82 -29.15
CA TYR A 58 20.98 -7.40 -29.75
C TYR A 58 19.79 -7.91 -28.93
N LEU A 59 19.76 -9.18 -28.53
CA LEU A 59 18.70 -9.70 -27.65
C LEU A 59 18.74 -9.04 -26.26
N ALA A 60 19.90 -8.65 -25.77
CA ALA A 60 20.01 -7.88 -24.54
C ALA A 60 19.35 -6.49 -24.66
N GLU A 61 19.46 -5.84 -25.82
CA GLU A 61 18.83 -4.56 -26.11
C GLU A 61 17.32 -4.72 -26.31
N VAL A 62 16.88 -5.72 -27.09
CA VAL A 62 15.45 -5.98 -27.35
C VAL A 62 14.71 -6.37 -26.06
N THR A 63 15.29 -7.22 -25.22
CA THR A 63 14.69 -7.60 -23.91
C THR A 63 14.62 -6.45 -22.90
N ARG A 64 15.14 -5.26 -23.21
CA ARG A 64 14.98 -4.03 -22.43
C ARG A 64 13.92 -3.10 -23.02
N MET A 65 13.24 -3.49 -24.09
CA MET A 65 12.16 -2.69 -24.64
C MET A 65 10.97 -2.62 -23.69
N ARG A 66 10.38 -1.43 -23.61
CA ARG A 66 9.29 -1.11 -22.68
C ARG A 66 8.10 -2.04 -22.86
N ASP A 67 7.76 -2.38 -24.10
CA ASP A 67 6.57 -3.17 -24.43
C ASP A 67 6.59 -4.58 -23.83
N ILE A 68 7.77 -5.17 -23.66
CA ILE A 68 7.92 -6.48 -23.01
C ILE A 68 7.58 -6.35 -21.52
N TRP A 69 8.20 -5.39 -20.84
CA TRP A 69 7.99 -5.22 -19.39
C TRP A 69 6.60 -4.71 -19.07
N LEU A 70 6.03 -3.86 -19.93
CA LEU A 70 4.64 -3.43 -19.83
C LEU A 70 3.69 -4.62 -19.90
N HIS A 71 3.88 -5.50 -20.90
CA HIS A 71 3.06 -6.70 -21.04
C HIS A 71 3.16 -7.60 -19.81
N LEU A 72 4.38 -7.88 -19.32
CA LEU A 72 4.58 -8.71 -18.14
C LEU A 72 4.00 -8.11 -16.85
N VAL A 73 4.04 -6.77 -16.70
CA VAL A 73 3.40 -6.08 -15.57
C VAL A 73 1.87 -6.19 -15.66
N HIS A 74 1.29 -6.03 -16.86
CA HIS A 74 -0.16 -6.24 -17.03
C HIS A 74 -0.58 -7.67 -16.73
N GLU A 75 0.13 -8.67 -17.25
CA GLU A 75 -0.12 -10.08 -16.94
C GLU A 75 -0.04 -10.35 -15.44
N HIS A 76 0.95 -9.79 -14.75
CA HIS A 76 1.03 -9.89 -13.30
C HIS A 76 -0.19 -9.25 -12.62
N VAL A 77 -0.57 -8.02 -12.98
CA VAL A 77 -1.74 -7.35 -12.39
C VAL A 77 -3.03 -8.14 -12.62
N LEU A 78 -3.23 -8.71 -13.81
CA LEU A 78 -4.43 -9.47 -14.15
C LEU A 78 -4.53 -10.83 -13.45
N THR A 79 -3.39 -11.43 -13.09
CA THR A 79 -3.33 -12.76 -12.45
C THR A 79 -3.40 -12.71 -10.93
N ASN A 80 -3.28 -11.52 -10.32
CA ASN A 80 -3.33 -11.35 -8.86
C ASN A 80 -4.71 -10.91 -8.38
N ASP A 81 -5.27 -11.61 -7.39
CA ASP A 81 -6.55 -11.27 -6.76
C ASP A 81 -6.52 -9.87 -6.12
N ILE A 82 -5.36 -9.49 -5.58
CA ILE A 82 -5.11 -8.19 -4.96
C ILE A 82 -3.89 -7.59 -5.64
N PRO A 83 -4.05 -6.93 -6.80
CA PRO A 83 -2.93 -6.40 -7.53
C PRO A 83 -2.25 -5.27 -6.75
N PRO A 84 -0.91 -5.15 -6.82
CA PRO A 84 -0.22 -4.01 -6.24
C PRO A 84 -0.70 -2.69 -6.86
N ARG A 85 -0.77 -1.65 -6.03
CA ARG A 85 -1.18 -0.31 -6.48
C ARG A 85 0.03 0.44 -7.03
N LEU A 86 -0.05 0.89 -8.28
CA LEU A 86 0.92 1.80 -8.87
C LEU A 86 0.76 3.23 -8.32
N GLU A 87 1.87 3.96 -8.23
CA GLU A 87 1.91 5.33 -7.71
C GLU A 87 1.44 6.38 -8.71
N ARG A 88 1.59 6.06 -9.99
CA ARG A 88 1.24 6.89 -11.14
C ARG A 88 0.77 5.97 -12.28
N PRO A 89 0.17 6.52 -13.35
CA PRO A 89 -0.23 5.73 -14.50
C PRO A 89 0.91 4.89 -15.08
N ILE A 90 0.61 3.69 -15.55
CA ILE A 90 1.63 2.75 -16.06
C ILE A 90 2.36 3.32 -17.28
N GLU A 91 1.69 4.18 -18.05
CA GLU A 91 2.21 4.91 -19.20
C GLU A 91 3.37 5.85 -18.83
N MET A 92 3.41 6.32 -17.57
CA MET A 92 4.47 7.21 -17.09
C MET A 92 5.73 6.47 -16.64
N HIS A 93 5.70 5.14 -16.59
CA HIS A 93 6.87 4.35 -16.21
C HIS A 93 7.75 4.08 -17.43
N SER A 94 9.04 4.31 -17.25
CA SER A 94 10.08 3.91 -18.18
C SER A 94 10.28 2.39 -18.17
N SER A 95 10.96 1.86 -19.19
CA SER A 95 11.24 0.43 -19.27
C SER A 95 12.03 -0.11 -18.05
N PRO A 96 13.11 0.55 -17.59
CA PRO A 96 13.85 0.09 -16.41
C PRO A 96 13.00 0.09 -15.13
N GLU A 97 12.06 1.04 -14.99
CA GLU A 97 11.16 1.11 -13.85
C GLU A 97 10.15 -0.04 -13.85
N LEU A 98 9.55 -0.34 -15.01
CA LEU A 98 8.63 -1.48 -15.16
C LEU A 98 9.34 -2.81 -14.85
N GLU A 99 10.57 -2.97 -15.35
CA GLU A 99 11.39 -4.13 -15.05
C GLU A 99 11.65 -4.24 -13.53
N ARG A 100 12.15 -3.18 -12.91
CA ARG A 100 12.42 -3.16 -11.46
C ARG A 100 11.17 -3.51 -10.66
N LEU A 101 10.06 -2.90 -10.99
CA LEU A 101 8.77 -3.05 -10.30
C LEU A 101 8.25 -4.49 -10.39
N LEU A 102 8.27 -5.09 -11.58
CA LEU A 102 7.88 -6.49 -11.74
C LEU A 102 8.79 -7.44 -10.95
N LEU A 103 10.11 -7.20 -10.97
CA LEU A 103 11.07 -8.03 -10.25
C LEU A 103 10.91 -7.92 -8.73
N LEU A 104 10.57 -6.73 -8.21
CA LEU A 104 10.25 -6.54 -6.80
C LEU A 104 9.03 -7.37 -6.40
N TRP A 105 7.95 -7.28 -7.17
CA TRP A 105 6.74 -8.07 -6.91
C TRP A 105 6.99 -9.57 -7.01
N LYS A 106 7.69 -10.02 -8.05
CA LYS A 106 8.04 -11.44 -8.20
C LYS A 106 8.98 -11.95 -7.13
N SER A 107 9.85 -11.10 -6.57
CA SER A 107 10.67 -11.45 -5.42
C SER A 107 9.81 -11.63 -4.15
N ALA A 108 8.77 -10.81 -3.98
CA ALA A 108 7.84 -10.95 -2.86
C ALA A 108 6.99 -12.21 -3.00
N ASP A 109 6.46 -12.50 -4.18
CA ASP A 109 5.72 -13.74 -4.50
C ASP A 109 6.56 -14.97 -4.12
N CYS A 110 7.80 -15.02 -4.62
CA CYS A 110 8.70 -16.14 -4.34
C CYS A 110 9.00 -16.30 -2.84
N GLY A 111 9.19 -15.20 -2.10
CA GLY A 111 9.43 -15.26 -0.65
C GLY A 111 8.24 -15.78 0.14
N LEU A 112 7.02 -15.49 -0.30
CA LEU A 112 5.79 -16.00 0.31
C LEU A 112 5.61 -17.50 0.01
N GLU A 113 5.88 -17.93 -1.23
CA GLU A 113 5.76 -19.33 -1.66
C GLU A 113 6.77 -20.25 -0.97
N THR A 114 8.00 -19.79 -0.72
CA THR A 114 9.06 -20.66 -0.17
C THR A 114 8.88 -20.97 1.32
N ASN A 115 7.95 -20.30 2.01
CA ASN A 115 7.72 -20.40 3.47
C ASN A 115 9.04 -20.36 4.28
N THR A 116 10.06 -19.71 3.72
CA THR A 116 11.34 -19.53 4.38
C THR A 116 11.18 -18.35 5.32
N LEU A 117 11.51 -18.53 6.61
CA LEU A 117 11.58 -17.43 7.59
C LEU A 117 12.63 -16.36 7.23
N HIS A 118 13.31 -16.50 6.09
CA HIS A 118 14.30 -15.56 5.60
C HIS A 118 13.66 -14.60 4.59
N PRO A 119 13.63 -13.30 4.88
CA PRO A 119 13.12 -12.32 3.93
C PRO A 119 14.00 -12.31 2.67
N ALA A 120 13.38 -12.14 1.50
CA ALA A 120 14.12 -12.00 0.23
C ALA A 120 15.03 -10.77 0.23
N ARG A 121 14.67 -9.75 1.02
CA ARG A 121 15.45 -8.54 1.27
C ARG A 121 15.14 -8.01 2.66
N GLU A 122 16.17 -7.84 3.48
CA GLU A 122 16.08 -7.19 4.79
C GLU A 122 16.74 -5.81 4.72
N ARG A 123 16.10 -4.81 5.32
CA ARG A 123 16.66 -3.45 5.43
C ARG A 123 16.36 -2.90 6.82
N THR A 124 17.36 -2.27 7.41
CA THR A 124 17.26 -1.62 8.73
C THR A 124 17.49 -0.13 8.57
N PHE A 125 16.65 0.68 9.21
CA PHE A 125 16.80 2.13 9.25
C PHE A 125 16.34 2.66 10.60
N VAL A 126 16.76 3.89 10.91
CA VAL A 126 16.46 4.56 12.18
C VAL A 126 15.32 5.55 11.94
N THR A 127 14.34 5.57 12.85
CA THR A 127 13.22 6.51 12.80
C THR A 127 13.68 7.91 13.17
N ILE A 128 13.06 8.97 12.60
CA ILE A 128 13.45 10.37 12.86
C ILE A 128 13.45 10.69 14.37
N ASN A 129 12.49 10.14 15.11
CA ASN A 129 12.21 10.54 16.47
C ASN A 129 12.59 9.42 17.46
N ASN A 130 13.89 9.21 17.68
CA ASN A 130 14.41 8.12 18.55
C ASN A 130 13.90 8.16 20.00
N ASN A 131 13.38 9.29 20.45
CA ASN A 131 12.85 9.47 21.80
C ASN A 131 11.32 9.31 21.87
N ALA A 132 10.64 9.32 20.73
CA ALA A 132 9.20 9.12 20.67
C ALA A 132 8.91 7.65 20.39
N LYS A 133 7.98 7.08 21.15
CA LYS A 133 7.55 5.69 20.95
C LYS A 133 6.77 5.61 19.63
N THR A 134 7.20 4.71 18.74
CA THR A 134 6.42 4.33 17.56
C THR A 134 5.14 3.65 18.00
N GLU A 135 4.00 4.18 17.60
CA GLU A 135 2.68 3.65 17.97
C GLU A 135 2.05 2.83 16.84
N MET A 136 2.15 3.30 15.59
CA MET A 136 1.59 2.57 14.44
C MET A 136 2.52 2.60 13.24
N VAL A 137 2.47 1.52 12.46
CA VAL A 137 3.21 1.35 11.21
C VAL A 137 2.22 0.85 10.16
N HIS A 138 2.22 1.48 9.00
CA HIS A 138 1.32 1.11 7.90
C HIS A 138 2.05 1.11 6.56
N LEU A 139 2.04 -0.03 5.87
CA LEU A 139 2.59 -0.14 4.52
C LEU A 139 1.53 0.26 3.50
N ILE A 140 1.85 1.26 2.68
CA ILE A 140 0.96 1.73 1.62
C ILE A 140 0.87 0.69 0.50
N LYS A 141 -0.35 0.46 0.00
CA LYS A 141 -0.58 -0.43 -1.16
C LYS A 141 0.38 -0.07 -2.29
N GLY A 142 1.07 -1.08 -2.83
CA GLY A 142 2.17 -0.92 -3.77
C GLY A 142 3.55 -1.24 -3.17
N GLY A 143 3.70 -1.08 -1.85
CA GLY A 143 4.87 -1.56 -1.09
C GLY A 143 6.06 -0.61 -1.01
N ARG A 144 6.03 0.55 -1.69
CA ARG A 144 7.14 1.52 -1.68
C ARG A 144 7.13 2.43 -0.45
N TRP A 145 5.96 2.91 -0.01
CA TRP A 145 5.88 3.87 1.11
C TRP A 145 5.50 3.17 2.42
N LEU A 146 6.27 3.42 3.47
CA LEU A 146 5.93 3.06 4.83
C LEU A 146 5.55 4.31 5.62
N LEU A 147 4.38 4.32 6.25
CA LEU A 147 3.99 5.34 7.20
C LEU A 147 4.29 4.87 8.62
N VAL A 148 4.84 5.76 9.43
CA VAL A 148 5.08 5.54 10.86
C VAL A 148 4.51 6.72 11.61
N THR A 149 3.74 6.41 12.65
CA THR A 149 3.18 7.40 13.55
C THR A 149 3.76 7.26 14.95
N ASP A 150 4.03 8.38 15.59
CA ASP A 150 4.49 8.42 16.99
C ASP A 150 3.37 8.87 17.94
N GLN A 151 3.68 8.97 19.23
CA GLN A 151 2.76 9.34 20.30
C GLN A 151 2.13 10.76 20.20
N THR A 152 2.65 11.63 19.34
CA THR A 152 2.07 12.98 19.11
C THR A 152 1.09 12.97 17.93
N ALA A 153 0.82 11.79 17.36
CA ALA A 153 0.12 11.57 16.10
C ALA A 153 0.79 12.25 14.90
N ALA A 154 2.09 12.56 15.00
CA ALA A 154 2.87 12.98 13.86
C ALA A 154 3.06 11.80 12.90
N VAL A 155 3.02 12.06 11.60
CA VAL A 155 3.21 11.01 10.58
C VAL A 155 4.49 11.27 9.84
N THR A 156 5.37 10.27 9.82
CA THR A 156 6.56 10.24 8.97
C THR A 156 6.38 9.19 7.88
N TYR A 157 6.76 9.49 6.65
CA TYR A 157 6.86 8.47 5.59
C TYR A 157 8.32 8.11 5.31
N TYR A 158 8.53 6.87 4.84
CA TYR A 158 9.82 6.34 4.40
C TYR A 158 9.68 5.76 2.99
N ASP A 159 10.60 6.13 2.10
CA ASP A 159 10.73 5.51 0.78
C ASP A 159 11.57 4.24 0.88
N LEU A 160 10.92 3.07 0.82
CA LEU A 160 11.58 1.76 0.92
C LEU A 160 12.37 1.40 -0.34
N ASP A 161 12.19 2.15 -1.43
CA ASP A 161 12.90 1.98 -2.69
C ASP A 161 14.12 2.90 -2.84
N ALA A 162 14.26 3.90 -1.96
CA ALA A 162 15.43 4.77 -1.92
C ALA A 162 16.71 3.98 -1.56
N GLU A 163 17.85 4.39 -2.11
CA GLU A 163 19.16 3.80 -1.79
C GLU A 163 19.46 3.92 -0.29
N THR A 164 19.19 5.09 0.28
CA THR A 164 19.21 5.34 1.73
C THR A 164 17.80 5.62 2.20
N ILE A 165 17.28 4.79 3.11
CA ILE A 165 15.97 5.02 3.72
C ILE A 165 16.11 6.11 4.77
N SER A 166 15.43 7.22 4.55
CA SER A 166 15.31 8.33 5.50
C SER A 166 13.84 8.68 5.68
N GLY A 167 13.48 9.09 6.89
CA GLY A 167 12.13 9.55 7.17
C GLY A 167 11.94 10.98 6.69
N VAL A 168 10.75 11.28 6.19
CA VAL A 168 10.30 12.64 5.89
C VAL A 168 8.99 12.89 6.64
N GLN A 169 8.93 14.01 7.37
CA GLN A 169 7.71 14.42 8.08
C GLN A 169 6.59 14.70 7.07
N LEU A 170 5.46 14.01 7.22
CA LEU A 170 4.28 14.12 6.38
C LEU A 170 3.18 14.98 7.02
N ILE A 171 2.91 14.74 8.30
CA ILE A 171 1.93 15.45 9.11
C ILE A 171 2.63 15.83 10.41
N ASP A 172 2.64 17.12 10.76
CA ASP A 172 3.31 17.63 11.96
C ASP A 172 2.72 17.08 13.25
N ASP A 173 3.41 17.32 14.37
CA ASP A 173 2.93 17.00 15.71
C ASP A 173 1.53 17.56 15.92
N GLN A 174 0.58 16.69 16.27
CA GLN A 174 -0.76 17.15 16.55
C GLN A 174 -0.84 17.79 17.93
N LYS A 175 -0.24 17.20 19.00
CA LYS A 175 -0.01 17.73 20.40
C LYS A 175 0.93 16.83 21.25
N PRO A 176 1.32 17.21 22.50
CA PRO A 176 2.40 16.52 23.21
C PRO A 176 2.10 15.06 23.61
N ARG A 177 0.83 14.64 23.69
CA ARG A 177 0.48 13.24 23.99
C ARG A 177 -1.01 12.98 23.73
N PHE A 178 -1.32 12.02 22.86
CA PHE A 178 -2.68 11.53 22.66
C PHE A 178 -2.72 10.01 22.66
N ASP A 179 -3.85 9.47 23.12
CA ASP A 179 -4.28 8.18 22.62
C ASP A 179 -4.98 8.45 21.28
N PHE A 180 -4.55 7.78 20.22
CA PHE A 180 -5.14 7.96 18.90
C PHE A 180 -5.38 6.66 18.17
N LEU A 181 -6.34 6.72 17.26
CA LEU A 181 -6.58 5.68 16.27
C LEU A 181 -6.31 6.26 14.88
N MET A 182 -5.77 5.43 13.99
CA MET A 182 -5.54 5.77 12.59
C MET A 182 -6.26 4.79 11.68
N ALA A 183 -6.90 5.31 10.63
CA ALA A 183 -7.46 4.51 9.54
C ALA A 183 -7.08 5.13 8.20
N ILE A 184 -6.90 4.28 7.18
CA ILE A 184 -6.50 4.70 5.84
C ILE A 184 -7.49 4.16 4.81
N ASP A 185 -7.92 5.03 3.91
CA ASP A 185 -8.78 4.70 2.78
C ASP A 185 -8.14 5.12 1.45
N TYR A 186 -8.20 4.26 0.44
CA TYR A 186 -7.51 4.49 -0.83
C TYR A 186 -8.49 5.00 -1.89
N ASN A 187 -8.12 6.08 -2.59
CA ASN A 187 -8.87 6.50 -3.77
C ASN A 187 -8.52 5.61 -4.97
N MET A 188 -9.30 4.55 -5.15
CA MET A 188 -9.12 3.57 -6.23
C MET A 188 -9.43 4.13 -7.63
N HIS A 189 -10.10 5.29 -7.72
CA HIS A 189 -10.45 5.92 -8.99
C HIS A 189 -9.40 6.94 -9.44
N SER A 190 -8.51 7.40 -8.55
CA SER A 190 -7.45 8.33 -8.92
C SER A 190 -6.43 7.60 -9.82
N PRO A 191 -5.96 8.20 -10.92
CA PRO A 191 -4.86 7.61 -11.70
C PRO A 191 -3.53 7.60 -10.93
N PHE A 192 -3.37 8.51 -9.96
CA PHE A 192 -2.22 8.60 -9.08
C PHE A 192 -2.55 7.99 -7.72
N LEU A 193 -1.52 7.55 -6.99
CA LEU A 193 -1.69 7.14 -5.60
C LEU A 193 -2.17 8.34 -4.79
N GLU A 194 -3.40 8.20 -4.30
CA GLU A 194 -4.07 9.12 -3.41
C GLU A 194 -4.82 8.29 -2.36
N PHE A 195 -4.74 8.70 -1.11
CA PHE A 195 -5.42 8.07 0.00
C PHE A 195 -5.76 9.10 1.07
N MET A 196 -6.68 8.76 1.95
CA MET A 196 -7.03 9.56 3.11
C MET A 196 -6.52 8.89 4.38
N ILE A 197 -6.06 9.70 5.32
CA ILE A 197 -5.74 9.30 6.68
C ILE A 197 -6.80 9.93 7.59
N ALA A 198 -7.47 9.11 8.38
CA ALA A 198 -8.31 9.56 9.47
C ALA A 198 -7.61 9.34 10.81
N PHE A 199 -7.59 10.37 11.64
CA PHE A 199 -7.22 10.28 13.03
C PHE A 199 -8.44 10.46 13.93
N SER A 200 -8.52 9.65 14.97
CA SER A 200 -9.37 9.88 16.13
C SER A 200 -8.47 10.24 17.31
N LEU A 201 -8.43 11.51 17.69
CA LEU A 201 -7.53 12.04 18.71
C LEU A 201 -8.26 12.18 20.04
N HIS A 202 -7.71 11.56 21.09
CA HIS A 202 -8.25 11.57 22.44
C HIS A 202 -7.20 12.05 23.43
N ASP A 203 -7.60 12.97 24.30
CA ASP A 203 -6.82 13.27 25.49
C ASP A 203 -6.74 12.02 26.37
N THR A 204 -5.52 11.67 26.77
CA THR A 204 -5.33 10.73 27.86
C THR A 204 -6.05 11.29 29.09
N PRO A 205 -6.98 10.54 29.70
CA PRO A 205 -7.89 11.11 30.68
C PRO A 205 -7.15 11.68 31.90
N ALA A 206 -7.56 12.87 32.32
CA ALA A 206 -6.88 13.74 33.28
C ALA A 206 -6.62 13.16 34.68
N TRP A 207 -7.21 12.01 35.03
CA TRP A 207 -6.92 11.31 36.29
C TRP A 207 -5.50 10.73 36.35
N ILE A 208 -4.79 10.70 35.21
CA ILE A 208 -3.42 10.17 35.16
C ILE A 208 -2.38 11.29 35.32
N TYR A 209 -2.52 12.48 34.69
CA TYR A 209 -1.55 13.58 34.84
C TYR A 209 -2.14 14.98 34.53
N SER A 210 -2.11 15.89 35.52
CA SER A 210 -2.18 17.37 35.42
C SER A 210 -3.54 18.09 35.59
N THR A 211 -3.49 19.15 36.42
CA THR A 211 -4.59 20.06 36.81
C THR A 211 -4.69 21.35 35.98
N ASP A 212 -3.76 21.60 35.05
CA ASP A 212 -3.57 22.95 34.47
C ASP A 212 -3.91 23.11 32.98
N SER A 213 -4.30 22.07 32.26
CA SER A 213 -4.69 22.17 30.85
C SER A 213 -6.21 22.17 30.69
N ARG A 214 -6.75 23.17 29.94
CA ARG A 214 -8.15 23.14 29.47
C ARG A 214 -8.41 21.77 28.82
N PRO A 215 -9.52 21.09 29.15
CA PRO A 215 -9.82 19.78 28.58
C PRO A 215 -9.86 19.90 27.07
N TYR A 216 -8.98 19.18 26.38
CA TYR A 216 -8.99 19.17 24.94
C TYR A 216 -10.23 18.39 24.49
N GLN A 217 -10.97 18.98 23.56
CA GLN A 217 -12.13 18.28 23.01
C GLN A 217 -11.60 17.16 22.11
N PRO A 218 -12.00 15.90 22.31
CA PRO A 218 -11.61 14.84 21.40
C PRO A 218 -12.07 15.19 19.98
N THR A 219 -11.21 14.97 18.98
CA THR A 219 -11.49 15.37 17.60
C THR A 219 -11.17 14.26 16.62
N ILE A 220 -11.90 14.25 15.52
CA ILE A 220 -11.54 13.53 14.32
C ILE A 220 -10.84 14.51 13.39
N GLN A 221 -9.77 14.06 12.73
CA GLN A 221 -9.11 14.78 11.66
C GLN A 221 -9.01 13.91 10.41
N ILE A 222 -9.22 14.51 9.25
CA ILE A 222 -9.10 13.86 7.95
C ILE A 222 -8.03 14.59 7.14
N TRP A 223 -7.06 13.83 6.67
CA TRP A 223 -5.96 14.29 5.83
C TRP A 223 -6.03 13.57 4.49
N ARG A 224 -5.85 14.30 3.39
CA ARG A 224 -5.64 13.73 2.08
C ARG A 224 -4.14 13.65 1.82
N VAL A 225 -3.67 12.51 1.36
CA VAL A 225 -2.28 12.31 0.96
C VAL A 225 -2.23 11.99 -0.53
N SER A 226 -1.32 12.66 -1.23
CA SER A 226 -1.07 12.47 -2.65
C SER A 226 0.43 12.37 -2.93
N VAL A 227 0.79 11.71 -4.02
CA VAL A 227 2.17 11.70 -4.53
C VAL A 227 2.63 13.08 -4.98
N VAL A 228 3.90 13.38 -4.72
CA VAL A 228 4.61 14.55 -5.23
C VAL A 228 5.46 14.11 -6.41
N LEU A 229 5.32 14.83 -7.54
CA LEU A 229 6.07 14.57 -8.76
C LEU A 229 7.15 15.63 -8.96
N ASP A 230 8.30 15.22 -9.50
CA ASP A 230 9.30 16.16 -10.02
C ASP A 230 8.97 16.65 -11.45
N ASP A 231 9.83 17.50 -12.00
CA ASP A 231 9.70 18.06 -13.35
C ASP A 231 9.70 16.97 -14.45
N THR A 232 10.29 15.80 -14.15
CA THR A 232 10.33 14.64 -15.03
C THR A 232 9.17 13.67 -14.79
N ARG A 233 8.19 14.06 -13.97
CA ARG A 233 7.01 13.29 -13.57
C ARG A 233 7.32 12.03 -12.75
N HIS A 234 8.51 11.91 -12.17
CA HIS A 234 8.84 10.84 -11.23
C HIS A 234 8.30 11.15 -9.85
N VAL A 235 7.86 10.10 -9.14
CA VAL A 235 7.37 10.25 -7.77
C VAL A 235 8.57 10.40 -6.83
N VAL A 236 8.66 11.56 -6.20
CA VAL A 236 9.75 11.94 -5.28
C VAL A 236 9.33 11.94 -3.81
N GLY A 237 8.04 11.87 -3.52
CA GLY A 237 7.55 11.86 -2.13
C GLY A 237 6.05 11.85 -2.02
N LEU A 238 5.59 12.12 -0.80
CA LEU A 238 4.17 12.25 -0.44
C LEU A 238 3.95 13.63 0.18
N ALA A 239 2.77 14.19 -0.05
CA ALA A 239 2.32 15.42 0.60
C ALA A 239 0.95 15.19 1.23
N ALA A 240 0.76 15.70 2.45
CA ALA A 240 -0.51 15.67 3.15
C ALA A 240 -1.16 17.05 3.14
N THR A 241 -2.47 17.08 2.94
CA THR A 241 -3.32 18.26 3.06
C THR A 241 -4.42 17.97 4.05
N TRP A 242 -4.58 18.84 5.05
CA TRP A 242 -5.68 18.74 5.99
C TRP A 242 -7.00 19.11 5.30
N ILE A 243 -8.01 18.24 5.36
CA ILE A 243 -9.29 18.41 4.65
C ILE A 243 -10.43 18.72 5.60
N ALA A 244 -10.48 18.06 6.76
CA ALA A 244 -11.57 18.23 7.70
C ALA A 244 -11.14 17.98 9.14
N SER A 245 -11.84 18.61 10.08
CA SER A 245 -11.83 18.21 11.48
C SER A 245 -13.16 18.53 12.13
N PHE A 246 -13.57 17.68 13.05
CA PHE A 246 -14.78 17.86 13.83
C PHE A 246 -14.63 17.19 15.19
N PRO A 247 -15.29 17.71 16.23
CA PRO A 247 -15.25 17.11 17.54
C PRO A 247 -16.02 15.79 17.58
N HIS A 248 -15.59 14.88 18.44
CA HIS A 248 -16.45 13.77 18.86
C HIS A 248 -17.70 14.29 19.55
N ARG A 249 -18.76 13.52 19.47
CA ARG A 249 -19.94 13.77 20.28
C ARG A 249 -19.64 13.49 21.76
N PRO A 250 -20.22 14.24 22.71
CA PRO A 250 -19.95 14.04 24.14
C PRO A 250 -20.32 12.64 24.67
N GLU A 251 -21.23 11.94 24.00
CA GLU A 251 -21.61 10.56 24.35
C GLU A 251 -20.53 9.53 23.98
N ILE A 252 -19.54 9.92 23.19
CA ILE A 252 -18.40 9.08 22.81
C ILE A 252 -17.29 9.29 23.82
N ILE A 253 -17.17 8.35 24.76
CA ILE A 253 -16.17 8.44 25.84
C ILE A 253 -14.79 8.02 25.33
N MET A 254 -14.71 6.85 24.69
CA MET A 254 -13.44 6.28 24.23
C MET A 254 -13.66 5.40 23.01
N PRO A 255 -13.26 5.87 21.81
CA PRO A 255 -13.15 5.04 20.63
C PRO A 255 -12.11 3.94 20.80
N THR A 256 -12.45 2.75 20.34
CA THR A 256 -11.61 1.54 20.44
C THR A 256 -11.17 1.01 19.09
N SER A 257 -11.86 1.42 18.01
CA SER A 257 -11.48 1.10 16.64
C SER A 257 -11.92 2.20 15.69
N LEU A 258 -11.25 2.32 14.54
CA LEU A 258 -11.52 3.32 13.52
C LEU A 258 -11.48 2.68 12.14
N SER A 259 -12.41 3.07 11.27
CA SER A 259 -12.48 2.67 9.87
C SER A 259 -12.89 3.87 9.03
N LEU A 260 -12.33 3.96 7.83
CA LEU A 260 -12.60 5.03 6.87
C LEU A 260 -12.97 4.39 5.53
N LEU A 261 -14.05 4.88 4.92
CA LEU A 261 -14.47 4.47 3.57
C LEU A 261 -15.20 5.63 2.87
N GLY A 262 -14.51 6.25 1.92
CA GLY A 262 -14.98 7.42 1.20
C GLY A 262 -15.38 8.54 2.17
N PRO A 263 -16.61 9.09 2.08
CA PRO A 263 -17.08 10.15 2.97
C PRO A 263 -17.46 9.65 4.37
N ASN A 264 -17.44 8.34 4.62
CA ASN A 264 -17.89 7.77 5.88
C ASN A 264 -16.72 7.39 6.77
N ILE A 265 -16.79 7.79 8.03
CA ILE A 265 -15.94 7.28 9.10
C ILE A 265 -16.79 6.45 10.05
N ALA A 266 -16.27 5.30 10.46
CA ALA A 266 -16.89 4.44 11.44
C ALA A 266 -15.94 4.19 12.60
N PHE A 267 -16.46 4.16 13.83
CA PHE A 267 -15.68 3.81 15.00
C PHE A 267 -16.54 3.11 16.04
N ASN A 268 -15.93 2.15 16.74
CA ASN A 268 -16.54 1.58 17.93
C ASN A 268 -16.18 2.47 19.12
N ALA A 269 -17.14 2.75 19.99
CA ALA A 269 -16.86 3.43 21.25
C ALA A 269 -17.69 2.87 22.40
N ILE A 270 -17.12 2.98 23.60
CA ILE A 270 -17.78 2.60 24.84
C ILE A 270 -18.73 3.73 25.25
N ASN A 271 -19.99 3.39 25.49
CA ASN A 271 -20.98 4.27 26.10
C ASN A 271 -21.68 3.52 27.23
N GLY A 272 -21.31 3.83 28.48
CA GLY A 272 -21.74 3.06 29.65
C GLY A 272 -21.12 1.65 29.67
N LEU A 273 -21.97 0.61 29.64
CA LEU A 273 -21.55 -0.80 29.61
C LEU A 273 -21.61 -1.43 28.22
N GLU A 274 -22.01 -0.67 27.22
CA GLU A 274 -22.24 -1.17 25.86
C GLU A 274 -21.24 -0.58 24.87
N ILE A 275 -20.95 -1.35 23.82
CA ILE A 275 -20.13 -0.91 22.70
C ILE A 275 -21.06 -0.59 21.54
N TYR A 276 -20.93 0.62 21.02
CA TYR A 276 -21.70 1.10 19.89
C TYR A 276 -20.77 1.36 18.72
N THR A 277 -21.24 1.02 17.51
CA THR A 277 -20.61 1.46 16.28
C THR A 277 -21.29 2.73 15.80
N PHE A 278 -20.52 3.79 15.69
CA PHE A 278 -20.94 5.07 15.14
C PHE A 278 -20.47 5.17 13.70
N VAL A 279 -21.33 5.65 12.81
CA VAL A 279 -20.99 5.95 11.41
C VAL A 279 -21.36 7.40 11.12
N VAL A 280 -20.39 8.19 10.69
CA VAL A 280 -20.52 9.62 10.45
C VAL A 280 -20.09 9.92 9.01
N ASP A 281 -20.88 10.71 8.29
CA ASP A 281 -20.44 11.34 7.05
C ASP A 281 -19.58 12.55 7.43
N TRP A 282 -18.26 12.42 7.31
CA TRP A 282 -17.33 13.47 7.74
C TRP A 282 -17.42 14.72 6.87
N THR A 283 -17.94 14.61 5.64
CA THR A 283 -18.12 15.77 4.75
C THR A 283 -19.23 16.71 5.23
N GLN A 284 -20.14 16.19 6.06
CA GLN A 284 -21.25 16.92 6.68
C GLN A 284 -21.00 17.20 8.17
N ALA A 285 -19.84 16.80 8.70
CA ALA A 285 -19.52 16.87 10.12
C ALA A 285 -18.92 18.21 10.56
N SER A 286 -18.84 19.21 9.68
CA SER A 286 -18.16 20.47 9.98
C SER A 286 -18.76 21.19 11.20
N GLY A 287 -17.92 21.49 12.19
CA GLY A 287 -18.26 22.38 13.29
C GLY A 287 -18.82 21.69 14.55
N ASN A 288 -20.14 21.73 14.74
CA ASN A 288 -20.78 21.46 16.03
C ASN A 288 -21.07 19.97 16.26
N ALA A 289 -20.53 19.42 17.35
CA ALA A 289 -20.71 18.03 17.80
C ALA A 289 -22.18 17.55 17.83
N PHE A 290 -23.13 18.45 18.05
CA PHE A 290 -24.55 18.12 18.19
C PHE A 290 -25.34 18.17 16.87
N LYS A 291 -24.75 18.66 15.78
CA LYS A 291 -25.50 19.04 14.57
C LYS A 291 -25.24 18.19 13.33
N TYR A 292 -24.26 17.29 13.37
CA TYR A 292 -23.99 16.43 12.21
C TYR A 292 -24.74 15.09 12.28
N PRO A 293 -25.24 14.58 11.15
CA PRO A 293 -25.93 13.30 11.11
C PRO A 293 -24.97 12.16 11.42
N TRP A 294 -25.45 11.18 12.17
CA TRP A 294 -24.72 9.95 12.47
C TRP A 294 -25.67 8.77 12.52
N ARG A 295 -25.15 7.56 12.31
CA ARG A 295 -25.88 6.31 12.51
C ARG A 295 -25.24 5.58 13.67
N VAL A 296 -26.07 4.99 14.52
CA VAL A 296 -25.63 4.25 15.70
C VAL A 296 -26.15 2.83 15.56
N VAL A 297 -25.25 1.87 15.71
CA VAL A 297 -25.58 0.44 15.72
C VAL A 297 -25.07 -0.12 17.04
N LEU A 298 -25.96 -0.74 17.82
CA LEU A 298 -25.56 -1.43 19.04
C LEU A 298 -24.79 -2.70 18.66
N CYS A 299 -23.59 -2.85 19.20
CA CYS A 299 -22.83 -4.09 19.09
C CYS A 299 -23.06 -4.89 20.38
N THR A 300 -24.01 -5.83 20.35
CA THR A 300 -24.17 -6.80 21.44
C THR A 300 -23.02 -7.79 21.39
N LEU A 301 -21.91 -7.47 22.05
CA LEU A 301 -20.92 -8.47 22.42
C LEU A 301 -21.46 -9.17 23.67
N THR A 302 -21.91 -10.42 23.50
CA THR A 302 -22.14 -11.32 24.63
C THR A 302 -20.78 -11.64 25.23
N ILE A 303 -20.34 -10.84 26.21
CA ILE A 303 -19.15 -11.17 26.98
C ILE A 303 -19.60 -12.20 28.01
N ASP A 304 -19.44 -13.48 27.69
CA ASP A 304 -19.59 -14.57 28.65
C ASP A 304 -18.46 -14.45 29.69
N PHE A 305 -18.71 -13.71 30.76
CA PHE A 305 -17.89 -13.79 31.97
C PHE A 305 -18.14 -15.17 32.60
N GLN A 306 -17.34 -16.16 32.21
CA GLN A 306 -17.16 -17.34 33.05
C GLN A 306 -16.38 -16.94 34.30
N PHE A 307 -17.10 -16.47 35.33
CA PHE A 307 -16.60 -16.50 36.68
C PHE A 307 -16.45 -17.97 37.09
N GLY A 308 -15.23 -18.49 37.00
CA GLY A 308 -14.87 -19.76 37.63
C GLY A 308 -15.14 -19.66 39.12
N SER A 309 -16.21 -20.31 39.59
CA SER A 309 -16.44 -20.51 41.01
C SER A 309 -15.35 -21.41 41.56
N LEU A 310 -14.39 -20.84 42.28
CA LEU A 310 -13.62 -21.58 43.26
C LEU A 310 -14.55 -21.89 44.43
N HIS A 311 -15.14 -23.10 44.42
CA HIS A 311 -15.69 -23.69 45.62
C HIS A 311 -14.58 -24.38 46.40
N HIS A 312 -14.49 -23.99 47.67
CA HIS A 312 -13.73 -24.61 48.76
C HIS A 312 -13.99 -26.11 48.89
#